data_AF-A0A3A1RCV7-F1
#
_entry.id   AF-A0A3A1RCV7-F1
#
_cell.length_a   1.000
_cell.length_b   1.000
_cell.length_c   1.000
_cell.angle_alpha   90.00
_cell.angle_beta   90.00
_cell.angle_gamma   90.00
#
_symmetry.space_group_name_H-M   'P 1'
#
loop_
_entity.id
_entity.type
_entity.pdbx_description
1 polymer ?
#
loop_
_entity_poly.entity_id
_entity_poly.type
_entity_poly.pdbx_seq_one_letter_code
_entity_poly.pdbx_strand_id
1 'polypeptide(L)' 'MTEWENLLRNWQLENKLLRVEYLTAKKGKSSFSGRLLQFYPDTRTLIFYMDDTKSVISLYLNQIENINAD' A
#
# COMPACT_ATOMS: atom_id res chain seq x y z
N MET A 1 2.22 -18.30 -6.21
CA MET A 1 2.18 -17.15 -5.29
C MET A 1 3.60 -16.67 -5.15
N THR A 2 3.89 -15.44 -5.55
CA THR A 2 5.24 -14.87 -5.48
C THR A 2 5.58 -14.51 -4.03
N GLU A 3 6.87 -14.34 -3.71
CA GLU A 3 7.31 -13.92 -2.38
C GLU A 3 6.67 -12.58 -1.95
N TRP A 4 6.47 -11.66 -2.89
CA TRP A 4 5.83 -10.38 -2.63
C TRP A 4 4.33 -10.49 -2.31
N GLU A 5 3.60 -11.41 -2.96
CA GLU A 5 2.17 -11.64 -2.67
C GLU A 5 1.96 -12.20 -1.27
N ASN A 6 2.86 -13.10 -0.83
CA ASN A 6 2.84 -13.65 0.52
C ASN A 6 3.07 -12.55 1.56
N LEU A 7 4.01 -11.64 1.29
CA LEU A 7 4.30 -10.50 2.18
C LEU A 7 3.08 -9.58 2.33
N LEU A 8 2.44 -9.19 1.22
CA LEU A 8 1.23 -8.38 1.26
C LEU A 8 0.08 -9.08 1.99
N ARG A 9 -0.11 -10.38 1.73
CA ARG A 9 -1.11 -11.18 2.43
C ARG A 9 -0.87 -11.19 3.94
N ASN A 10 0.37 -11.35 4.37
CA ASN A 10 0.72 -11.33 5.80
C ASN A 10 0.41 -9.96 6.41
N TRP A 11 0.82 -8.87 5.77
CA TRP A 11 0.52 -7.51 6.25
C TRP A 11 -0.98 -7.23 6.34
N GLN A 12 -1.77 -7.74 5.40
CA GLN A 12 -3.23 -7.63 5.43
C GLN A 12 -3.83 -8.44 6.59
N LEU A 13 -3.40 -9.69 6.79
CA LEU A 13 -3.89 -10.56 7.86
C LEU A 13 -3.54 -10.02 9.26
N GLU A 14 -2.33 -9.47 9.41
CA GLU A 14 -1.85 -8.89 10.66
C GLU A 14 -2.42 -7.48 10.92
N ASN A 15 -3.14 -6.90 9.96
CA ASN A 15 -3.57 -5.50 10.00
C ASN A 15 -2.39 -4.55 10.32
N LYS A 16 -1.24 -4.84 9.71
CA LYS A 16 0.04 -4.21 10.02
C LYS A 16 0.02 -2.73 9.63
N LEU A 17 0.59 -1.87 10.48
CA LEU A 17 0.84 -0.47 10.14
C LEU A 17 2.06 -0.38 9.21
N LEU A 18 1.86 0.26 8.06
CA LEU A 18 2.83 0.38 7.00
C LEU A 18 3.10 1.86 6.70
N ARG A 19 4.36 2.19 6.47
CA ARG A 19 4.76 3.45 5.85
C ARG A 19 4.89 3.23 4.35
N VAL A 20 4.06 3.92 3.57
CA VAL A 20 4.00 3.79 2.10
C VAL A 20 4.51 5.08 1.46
N GLU A 21 5.49 4.95 0.58
CA GLU A 21 6.00 6.02 -0.27
C GLU A 21 5.54 5.78 -1.71
N TYR A 22 4.93 6.79 -2.31
CA TYR A 22 4.30 6.66 -3.62
C TYR A 22 4.46 7.94 -4.46
N LEU A 23 4.42 7.75 -5.78
CA LEU A 23 4.52 8.81 -6.77
C LEU A 23 3.16 9.02 -7.46
N THR A 24 2.69 10.27 -7.46
CA THR A 24 1.52 10.66 -8.27
C THR A 24 1.90 11.71 -9.29
N ALA A 25 1.29 11.65 -10.47
CA ALA A 25 1.53 12.65 -11.52
C ALA A 25 1.17 14.09 -11.09
N LYS A 26 0.22 14.25 -10.15
CA LYS A 26 -0.25 15.57 -9.69
C LYS A 26 0.56 16.18 -8.53
N LYS A 27 1.01 15.37 -7.57
CA LYS A 27 1.70 15.85 -6.35
C LYS A 27 3.18 15.45 -6.27
N GLY A 28 3.68 14.65 -7.21
CA GLY A 28 5.03 14.10 -7.12
C GLY A 28 5.13 13.04 -6.03
N LYS A 29 6.27 12.97 -5.34
CA LYS A 29 6.51 12.00 -4.26
C LYS A 29 5.68 12.36 -3.03
N SER A 30 5.05 11.38 -2.43
CA SER A 30 4.23 11.51 -1.25
C SER A 30 4.37 10.27 -0.37
N SER A 31 4.07 10.40 0.92
CA SER A 31 4.06 9.27 1.83
C SER A 31 2.90 9.35 2.81
N PHE A 32 2.49 8.19 3.32
CA PHE A 32 1.47 8.10 4.36
C PHE A 32 1.71 6.89 5.26
N SER A 33 1.15 6.94 6.46
CA SER A 33 1.04 5.78 7.33
C SER A 33 -0.36 5.17 7.21
N GLY A 34 -0.44 3.85 6.99
CA GLY A 34 -1.71 3.20 6.72
C GLY A 34 -1.64 1.67 6.76
N ARG A 35 -2.79 1.04 6.50
CA ARG A 35 -2.95 -0.42 6.56
C ARG A 35 -3.44 -0.95 5.24
N LEU A 36 -2.90 -2.08 4.80
CA LEU A 36 -3.33 -2.72 3.57
C LEU A 36 -4.71 -3.38 3.79
N LEU A 37 -5.72 -2.90 3.07
CA LEU A 37 -7.07 -3.47 3.10
C LEU A 37 -7.22 -4.61 2.11
N GLN A 38 -6.68 -4.44 0.91
CA GLN A 38 -6.83 -5.41 -0.18
C GLN A 38 -5.74 -5.23 -1.23
N PHE A 39 -5.38 -6.32 -1.91
CA PHE A 39 -4.56 -6.28 -3.11
C PHE A 39 -5.20 -7.13 -4.21
N TYR A 40 -5.05 -6.68 -5.45
CA TYR A 40 -5.55 -7.35 -6.66
C TYR A 40 -4.35 -7.69 -7.54
N PRO A 41 -3.93 -8.98 -7.59
CA PRO A 41 -2.77 -9.40 -8.39
C PRO A 41 -2.92 -9.09 -9.88
N ASP A 42 -4.12 -9.33 -10.42
CA ASP A 42 -4.41 -9.20 -11.86
C ASP A 42 -4.26 -7.76 -12.34
N THR A 43 -4.74 -6.79 -11.57
CA THR A 43 -4.67 -5.36 -11.90
C THR A 43 -3.47 -4.66 -11.27
N ARG A 44 -2.67 -5.39 -10.47
CA ARG A 44 -1.56 -4.87 -9.67
C ARG A 44 -1.95 -3.64 -8.86
N THR A 45 -3.13 -3.69 -8.23
CA THR A 45 -3.70 -2.59 -7.46
C THR A 45 -3.70 -2.92 -5.98
N LEU A 46 -3.28 -1.97 -5.15
CA LEU A 46 -3.28 -2.06 -3.70
C LEU A 46 -4.22 -0.98 -3.13
N ILE A 47 -5.06 -1.38 -2.18
CA ILE A 47 -5.98 -0.49 -1.47
C ILE A 47 -5.53 -0.37 -0.03
N PHE A 48 -5.27 0.87 0.39
CA PHE A 48 -4.85 1.19 1.74
C PHE A 48 -5.87 2.05 2.47
N TYR A 49 -6.01 1.80 3.77
CA TYR A 49 -6.59 2.76 4.70
C TYR A 49 -5.48 3.66 5.23
N MET A 50 -5.58 4.96 4.98
CA MET A 50 -4.66 5.96 5.52
C MET A 50 -5.07 6.30 6.95
N ASP A 51 -4.22 5.97 7.92
CA ASP A 51 -4.50 6.18 9.34
C ASP A 51 -4.43 7.68 9.70
N ASP A 52 -3.58 8.44 8.98
CA ASP A 52 -3.37 9.88 9.18
C ASP A 52 -4.61 10.71 8.84
N THR A 53 -5.26 10.42 7.71
CA THR A 53 -6.38 11.19 7.16
C THR A 53 -7.73 10.50 7.30
N LYS A 54 -7.74 9.27 7.84
CA LYS A 54 -8.93 8.41 7.96
C LYS A 54 -9.66 8.22 6.62
N SER A 55 -8.90 8.06 5.54
CA SER A 55 -9.40 7.93 4.17
C SER A 55 -8.85 6.69 3.47
N VAL A 56 -9.50 6.25 2.40
CA VAL A 56 -9.02 5.13 1.57
C VAL A 56 -8.30 5.66 0.33
N ILE A 57 -7.18 5.05 -0.01
CA ILE A 57 -6.44 5.33 -1.24
C ILE A 57 -6.21 4.04 -2.02
N SER A 58 -6.37 4.13 -3.35
CA SER A 58 -6.02 3.06 -4.28
C SER A 58 -4.77 3.48 -5.05
N LEU A 59 -3.77 2.60 -5.08
CA LEU A 59 -2.51 2.80 -5.77
C LEU A 59 -2.23 1.62 -6.67
N TYR A 60 -1.72 1.89 -7.88
CA TYR A 60 -1.09 0.86 -8.68
C TYR A 60 0.29 0.54 -8.11
N LEU A 61 0.70 -0.72 -8.20
CA LEU A 61 1.99 -1.18 -7.66
C LEU A 61 3.18 -0.40 -8.24
N ASN A 62 3.10 0.03 -9.50
CA ASN A 62 4.13 0.85 -10.14
C ASN A 62 4.20 2.31 -9.64
N GLN A 63 3.20 2.76 -8.89
CA GLN A 63 3.23 4.07 -8.22
C GLN A 63 3.90 3.99 -6.86
N ILE A 64 4.12 2.79 -6.32
CA ILE A 64 4.71 2.59 -5.01
C ILE A 64 6.22 2.51 -5.18
N GLU A 65 6.93 3.43 -4.54
CA GLU A 65 8.39 3.48 -4.53
C GLU A 65 8.93 2.60 -3.39
N ASN A 66 8.26 2.63 -2.24
CA ASN A 66 8.68 1.87 -1.06
C ASN A 66 7.49 1.53 -0.13
N ILE A 67 7.55 0.39 0.54
CA ILE A 67 6.63 0.01 1.62
C ILE A 67 7.47 -0.61 2.73
N ASN A 68 7.43 0.00 3.92
CA ASN A 68 8.09 -0.55 5.11
C ASN A 68 7.05 -0.78 6.20
N ALA A 69 7.21 -1.88 6.91
CA ALA A 69 6.49 -2.13 8.15
C ALA A 69 7.23 -1.40 9.29
N ASP A 70 6.48 -0.62 10.07
CA ASP A 70 6.97 -0.10 11.36
C ASP A 70 7.05 -1.23 12.41
#